data_AF-A0A954QTT5-F1
#
_entry.id   AF-A0A954QTT5-F1
#
_cell.length_a   1.000
_cell.length_b   1.000
_cell.length_c   1.000
_cell.angle_alpha   90.00
_cell.angle_beta   90.00
_cell.angle_gamma   90.00
#
_symmetry.space_group_name_H-M   'P 1'
#
loop_
_entity.id
_entity.type
_entity.pdbx_description
1 polymer ?
#
loop_
_entity_poly.entity_id
_entity_poly.type
_entity_poly.pdbx_seq_one_letter_code
_entity_poly.pdbx_strand_id
1 'polypeptide(L)'
;MPTITKYLLPCECGQAIPLEVSQAGQTVRCQACGKSQEAPSMRGIRALPTTEVETERRVELRESNWSLGRGAFFSAMLLVAVLAFAFAGLQYLSLRSIGKVYSEEEATVVFDELIDDFDAEQAYSAWQEFRDHGMGPKRPADYVQLRNAAEQLRMVVTVSLIIGTVALVAAVASIAMSRGSNTKATKTE
;
A
#
# COMPACT_ATOMS: atom_id res chain seq x y z
N MET A 1 7.02 2.67 -30.26
CA MET A 1 6.29 1.38 -30.28
C MET A 1 6.45 0.80 -31.68
N PRO A 2 6.86 -0.47 -31.85
CA PRO A 2 7.05 -1.05 -33.18
C PRO A 2 5.70 -1.38 -33.82
N THR A 3 5.39 -0.77 -34.96
CA THR A 3 4.28 -1.13 -35.83
C THR A 3 4.67 -2.35 -36.66
N ILE A 4 3.86 -3.43 -36.62
CA ILE A 4 4.11 -4.63 -37.44
C ILE A 4 3.33 -4.46 -38.74
N THR A 5 4.02 -4.05 -39.81
CA THR A 5 3.44 -3.96 -41.15
C THR A 5 3.38 -5.35 -41.77
N LYS A 6 2.18 -5.79 -42.20
CA LYS A 6 1.98 -7.04 -42.93
C LYS A 6 1.86 -6.75 -44.43
N TYR A 7 2.49 -7.59 -45.24
CA TYR A 7 2.50 -7.47 -46.70
C TYR A 7 1.71 -8.62 -47.31
N LEU A 8 1.03 -8.38 -48.43
CA LEU A 8 0.25 -9.40 -49.11
C LEU A 8 0.99 -9.94 -50.34
N LEU A 9 1.34 -11.23 -50.30
CA LEU A 9 1.93 -11.93 -51.44
C LEU A 9 0.83 -12.62 -52.25
N PRO A 10 0.62 -12.27 -53.54
CA PRO A 10 -0.36 -12.95 -54.36
C PRO A 10 0.07 -14.41 -54.62
N CYS A 11 -0.87 -15.32 -54.46
CA CYS A 11 -0.71 -16.73 -54.81
C CYS A 11 -1.37 -17.01 -56.17
N GLU A 12 -0.90 -18.04 -56.89
CA GLU A 12 -1.48 -18.49 -58.16
C GLU A 12 -2.97 -18.86 -58.07
N CYS A 13 -3.45 -19.20 -56.87
CA CYS A 13 -4.86 -19.49 -56.63
C CYS A 13 -5.76 -18.24 -56.50
N GLY A 14 -5.19 -17.04 -56.65
CA GLY A 14 -5.90 -15.77 -56.52
C GLY A 14 -6.04 -15.26 -55.08
N GLN A 15 -5.61 -16.03 -54.08
CA GLN A 15 -5.60 -15.62 -52.67
C GLN A 15 -4.30 -14.90 -52.29
N ALA A 16 -4.40 -13.96 -51.35
CA ALA A 16 -3.26 -13.23 -50.83
C ALA A 16 -2.75 -13.87 -49.53
N ILE A 17 -1.44 -14.07 -49.43
CA ILE A 17 -0.78 -14.63 -48.24
C ILE A 17 -0.22 -13.47 -47.42
N PRO A 18 -0.65 -13.26 -46.16
CA PRO A 18 -0.07 -12.24 -45.30
C PRO A 18 1.32 -12.68 -44.83
N LEU A 19 2.31 -11.82 -45.07
CA LEU A 19 3.72 -12.03 -44.71
C LEU A 19 4.26 -10.91 -43.85
N GLU A 20 5.16 -11.28 -42.96
CA GLU A 20 6.00 -10.34 -42.21
C GLU A 20 7.38 -10.20 -42.86
N VAL A 21 8.05 -9.07 -42.65
CA VAL A 21 9.40 -8.82 -43.20
C VAL A 21 10.41 -9.88 -42.73
N SER A 22 10.20 -10.44 -41.52
CA SER A 22 11.00 -11.53 -40.95
C SER A 22 10.94 -12.84 -41.75
N GLN A 23 9.92 -13.00 -42.60
CA GLN A 23 9.71 -14.20 -43.41
C GLN A 23 10.30 -14.08 -44.83
N ALA A 24 11.07 -13.01 -45.11
CA ALA A 24 11.71 -12.82 -46.40
C ALA A 24 12.67 -13.97 -46.76
N GLY A 25 12.56 -14.48 -47.98
CA GLY A 25 13.36 -15.62 -48.44
C GLY A 25 13.01 -16.97 -47.80
N GLN A 26 11.93 -17.06 -47.01
CA GLN A 26 11.43 -18.33 -46.49
C GLN A 26 10.41 -18.95 -47.45
N THR A 27 10.29 -20.28 -47.43
CA THR A 27 9.21 -20.97 -48.13
C THR A 27 7.93 -20.90 -47.29
N VAL A 28 6.89 -20.29 -47.86
CA VAL A 28 5.60 -20.09 -47.20
C VAL A 28 4.52 -20.91 -47.90
N ARG A 29 3.62 -21.51 -47.12
CA ARG A 29 2.56 -22.36 -47.63
C ARG A 29 1.25 -21.59 -47.69
N CYS A 30 0.60 -21.57 -48.85
CA CYS A 30 -0.73 -20.97 -49.00
C CYS A 30 -1.77 -21.78 -48.23
N GLN A 31 -2.58 -21.14 -47.39
CA GLN A 31 -3.62 -21.83 -46.62
C GLN A 31 -4.80 -22.29 -47.48
N ALA A 32 -5.06 -21.62 -48.62
CA ALA A 32 -6.20 -21.94 -49.48
C ALA A 32 -5.90 -23.13 -50.41
N CYS A 33 -4.77 -23.11 -51.11
CA CYS A 33 -4.43 -24.15 -52.10
C CYS A 33 -3.38 -25.16 -51.60
N GLY A 34 -2.75 -24.92 -50.45
CA GLY A 34 -1.75 -25.80 -49.87
C GLY A 34 -0.40 -25.85 -50.60
N LYS A 35 -0.23 -25.10 -51.71
CA LYS A 35 1.05 -24.99 -52.43
C LYS A 35 2.07 -24.18 -51.62
N SER A 36 3.33 -24.57 -51.71
CA SER A 36 4.46 -23.85 -51.14
C SER A 36 5.05 -22.91 -52.20
N GLN A 37 5.25 -21.64 -51.86
CA GLN A 37 5.95 -20.67 -52.69
C GLN A 37 7.06 -19.98 -51.90
N GLU A 38 8.13 -19.57 -52.58
CA GLU A 38 9.21 -18.85 -51.94
C GLU A 38 8.82 -17.38 -51.75
N ALA A 39 8.99 -16.87 -50.53
CA ALA A 39 8.76 -15.47 -50.24
C ALA A 39 9.86 -14.62 -50.91
N PRO A 40 9.50 -13.50 -51.57
CA PRO A 40 10.49 -12.61 -52.18
C PRO A 40 11.52 -12.11 -51.16
N SER A 41 12.67 -11.64 -51.65
CA SER A 41 13.65 -10.96 -50.81
C SER A 41 13.02 -9.77 -50.06
N MET A 42 13.67 -9.29 -49.00
CA MET A 42 13.16 -8.14 -48.23
C MET A 42 12.85 -6.91 -49.10
N ARG A 43 13.63 -6.69 -50.17
CA ARG A 43 13.38 -5.60 -51.13
C ARG A 43 12.11 -5.86 -51.96
N GLY A 44 11.86 -7.10 -52.34
CA GLY A 44 10.64 -7.51 -53.07
C GLY A 44 9.38 -7.39 -52.20
N ILE A 45 9.46 -7.75 -50.92
CA ILE A 45 8.32 -7.63 -49.99
C ILE A 45 7.85 -6.18 -49.86
N ARG A 46 8.78 -5.22 -49.79
CA ARG A 46 8.44 -3.78 -49.69
C ARG A 46 7.76 -3.21 -50.94
N ALA A 47 7.86 -3.90 -52.09
CA ALA A 47 7.20 -3.51 -53.32
C ALA A 47 5.78 -4.13 -53.47
N LEU A 48 5.40 -5.03 -52.57
CA LEU A 48 4.06 -5.61 -52.55
C LEU A 48 3.04 -4.61 -51.99
N PRO A 49 1.76 -4.69 -52.44
CA PRO A 49 0.69 -3.89 -51.86
C PRO A 49 0.58 -4.19 -50.37
N THR A 50 0.80 -3.15 -49.55
CA THR A 50 0.49 -3.18 -48.13
C THR A 50 -1.01 -2.97 -47.98
N THR A 51 -1.69 -3.96 -47.42
CA THR A 51 -2.93 -3.63 -46.73
C THR A 51 -2.50 -3.05 -45.40
N GLU A 52 -2.81 -1.78 -45.17
CA GLU A 52 -3.01 -1.31 -43.80
C GLU A 52 -4.17 -2.14 -43.26
N VAL A 53 -3.86 -3.35 -42.81
CA VAL A 53 -4.66 -3.99 -41.79
C VAL A 53 -4.36 -3.11 -40.60
N GLU A 54 -5.10 -2.00 -40.52
CA GLU A 54 -5.36 -1.26 -39.31
C GLU A 54 -5.74 -2.36 -38.36
N THR A 55 -4.74 -2.79 -37.60
CA THR A 55 -4.92 -3.87 -36.67
C THR A 55 -5.66 -3.14 -35.57
N GLU A 56 -6.96 -3.01 -35.76
CA GLU A 56 -7.95 -2.95 -34.71
C GLU A 56 -7.89 -4.29 -33.92
N ARG A 57 -6.69 -4.75 -33.55
CA ARG A 57 -6.42 -4.76 -32.12
C ARG A 57 -6.59 -3.30 -31.64
N ARG A 58 -7.85 -2.90 -31.48
CA ARG A 58 -8.31 -2.64 -30.13
C ARG A 58 -7.70 -3.78 -29.34
N VAL A 59 -6.55 -3.49 -28.72
CA VAL A 59 -6.43 -3.86 -27.33
C VAL A 59 -7.76 -3.37 -26.80
N GLU A 60 -8.74 -4.26 -26.72
CA GLU A 60 -9.85 -4.08 -25.82
C GLU A 60 -9.08 -3.83 -24.53
N LEU A 61 -8.90 -2.54 -24.23
CA LEU A 61 -8.38 -2.05 -22.98
C LEU A 61 -9.44 -2.56 -22.06
N ARG A 62 -9.24 -3.81 -21.64
CA ARG A 62 -10.24 -4.71 -21.09
C ARG A 62 -10.90 -3.85 -20.06
N GLU A 63 -12.07 -3.30 -20.39
CA GLU A 63 -12.56 -2.13 -19.69
C GLU A 63 -12.63 -2.59 -18.26
N SER A 64 -11.74 -2.02 -17.45
CA SER A 64 -11.54 -2.49 -16.12
C SER A 64 -12.87 -2.16 -15.48
N ASN A 65 -13.75 -3.16 -15.36
CA ASN A 65 -15.07 -3.08 -14.74
C ASN A 65 -14.94 -2.83 -13.22
N TRP A 66 -13.89 -2.11 -12.83
CA TRP A 66 -13.69 -1.51 -11.56
C TRP A 66 -14.71 -0.40 -11.41
N SER A 67 -15.89 -0.78 -10.93
CA SER A 67 -16.94 0.17 -10.59
C SER A 67 -16.35 1.27 -9.70
N LEU A 68 -16.58 2.54 -10.08
CA LEU A 68 -16.04 3.71 -9.40
C LEU A 68 -16.25 3.66 -7.87
N GLY A 69 -17.42 3.17 -7.43
CA GLY A 69 -17.74 3.01 -6.01
C GLY A 69 -16.83 2.02 -5.26
N ARG A 70 -16.41 0.92 -5.89
CA ARG A 70 -15.47 -0.04 -5.28
C ARG A 70 -14.07 0.54 -5.16
N GLY A 71 -13.63 1.30 -6.16
CA GLY A 71 -12.36 2.04 -6.11
C GLY A 71 -12.35 3.04 -4.97
N ALA A 72 -13.40 3.85 -4.87
CA ALA A 72 -13.56 4.82 -3.80
C ALA A 72 -13.56 4.14 -2.41
N PHE A 73 -14.29 3.04 -2.24
CA PHE A 73 -14.33 2.30 -0.97
C PHE A 73 -12.96 1.73 -0.58
N PHE A 74 -12.26 1.08 -1.52
CA PHE A 74 -10.91 0.57 -1.29
C PHE A 74 -9.95 1.69 -0.88
N SER A 75 -9.92 2.79 -1.63
CA SER A 75 -9.07 3.93 -1.33
C SER A 75 -9.39 4.56 0.02
N ALA A 76 -10.67 4.68 0.38
CA ALA A 76 -11.08 5.20 1.68
C ALA A 76 -10.62 4.30 2.84
N MET A 77 -10.84 2.98 2.75
CA MET A 77 -10.42 2.02 3.78
C MET A 77 -8.89 1.97 3.92
N LEU A 78 -8.17 2.00 2.79
CA LEU A 78 -6.72 2.04 2.79
C LEU A 78 -6.20 3.33 3.44
N LEU A 79 -6.82 4.48 3.13
CA LEU A 79 -6.44 5.76 3.75
C LEU A 79 -6.66 5.74 5.27
N VAL A 80 -7.80 5.23 5.74
CA VAL A 80 -8.09 5.05 7.17
C VAL A 80 -7.04 4.15 7.82
N ALA A 81 -6.67 3.04 7.19
CA ALA A 81 -5.64 2.15 7.70
C ALA A 81 -4.28 2.86 7.84
N VAL A 82 -3.83 3.57 6.81
CA VAL A 82 -2.57 4.33 6.83
C VAL A 82 -2.57 5.38 7.92
N LEU A 83 -3.65 6.17 8.05
CA LEU A 83 -3.76 7.20 9.09
C LEU A 83 -3.77 6.59 10.50
N ALA A 84 -4.49 5.49 10.71
CA ALA A 84 -4.53 4.80 11.99
C ALA A 84 -3.15 4.24 12.39
N PHE A 85 -2.41 3.64 11.45
CA PHE A 85 -1.06 3.15 11.70
C PHE A 85 -0.05 4.28 11.91
N ALA A 86 -0.14 5.37 11.15
CA ALA A 86 0.71 6.54 11.34
C ALA A 86 0.48 7.16 12.72
N PHE A 87 -0.78 7.34 13.12
CA PHE A 87 -1.15 7.85 14.44
C PHE A 87 -0.67 6.93 15.56
N ALA A 88 -0.89 5.61 15.44
CA ALA A 88 -0.37 4.63 16.39
C ALA A 88 1.16 4.69 16.51
N GLY A 89 1.87 4.85 15.38
CA GLY A 89 3.32 5.02 15.36
C GLY A 89 3.80 6.28 16.09
N LEU A 90 3.14 7.42 15.86
CA LEU A 90 3.46 8.66 16.57
C LEU A 90 3.21 8.55 18.08
N GLN A 91 2.10 7.95 18.49
CA GLN A 91 1.79 7.72 19.91
C GLN A 91 2.77 6.74 20.55
N TYR A 92 3.20 5.72 19.81
CA TYR A 92 4.24 4.80 20.28
C TYR A 92 5.60 5.49 20.49
N LEU A 93 5.97 6.42 19.59
CA LEU A 93 7.17 7.25 19.78
C LEU A 93 7.04 8.16 21.00
N SER A 94 5.87 8.76 21.21
CA SER A 94 5.58 9.55 22.43
C SER A 94 5.70 8.69 23.69
N LEU A 95 5.13 7.47 23.68
CA LEU A 95 5.26 6.53 24.80
C LEU A 95 6.71 6.16 25.08
N ARG A 96 7.55 6.02 24.05
CA ARG A 96 9.00 5.77 24.22
C ARG A 96 9.75 6.97 24.80
N SER A 97 9.22 8.19 24.62
CA SER A 97 9.81 9.42 25.16
C SER A 97 9.46 9.64 26.64
N ILE A 98 8.33 9.08 27.10
CA ILE A 98 8.06 8.92 28.54
C ILE A 98 9.11 7.94 29.04
N GLY A 99 10.09 8.43 29.80
CA GLY A 99 11.23 7.64 30.28
C GLY A 99 10.83 6.46 31.17
N LYS A 100 11.79 5.90 31.91
CA LYS A 100 11.47 4.87 32.90
C LYS A 100 10.48 5.45 33.90
N VAL A 101 9.29 4.85 33.95
CA VAL A 101 8.33 5.12 35.02
C VAL A 101 8.89 4.46 36.26
N TYR A 102 9.35 5.27 37.21
CA TYR A 102 9.87 4.77 38.48
C TYR A 102 8.82 3.92 39.18
N SER A 103 9.27 2.83 39.80
CA SER A 103 8.42 2.12 40.74
C SER A 103 8.18 2.97 41.99
N GLU A 104 7.16 2.65 42.77
CA GLU A 104 6.89 3.34 44.04
C GLU A 104 8.07 3.21 45.02
N GLU A 105 8.73 2.05 45.01
CA GLU A 105 9.92 1.77 45.81
C GLU A 105 11.11 2.63 45.35
N GLU A 106 11.37 2.70 44.03
CA GLU A 106 12.42 3.56 43.48
C GLU A 106 12.17 5.03 43.76
N ALA A 107 10.91 5.48 43.67
CA ALA A 107 10.53 6.85 44.00
C ALA A 107 10.79 7.15 45.49
N THR A 108 10.45 6.20 46.38
CA THR A 108 10.67 6.35 47.82
C THR A 108 12.17 6.44 48.13
N VAL A 109 12.99 5.57 47.53
CA VAL A 109 14.46 5.62 47.69
C VAL A 109 15.03 6.96 47.23
N VAL A 110 14.61 7.47 46.07
CA VAL A 110 15.07 8.77 45.58
C VAL A 110 14.66 9.91 46.52
N PHE A 111 13.46 9.86 47.11
CA PHE A 111 13.02 10.86 48.08
C PHE A 111 13.77 10.75 49.41
N ASP A 112 14.01 9.54 49.89
CA ASP A 112 14.77 9.30 51.12
C ASP A 112 16.22 9.80 50.96
N GLU A 113 16.87 9.50 49.84
CA GLU A 113 18.21 10.03 49.51
C GLU A 113 18.21 11.57 49.46
N LEU A 114 17.17 12.18 48.87
CA LEU A 114 17.05 13.64 48.82
C LEU A 114 16.85 14.27 50.20
N ILE A 115 16.12 13.59 51.10
CA ILE A 115 15.89 14.05 52.48
C ILE A 115 17.17 13.89 53.31
N ASP A 116 17.90 12.80 53.13
CA ASP A 116 19.16 12.54 53.84
C ASP A 116 20.27 13.54 53.42
N ASP A 117 20.21 14.07 52.20
CA ASP A 117 21.11 15.11 51.71
C ASP A 117 20.79 16.52 52.24
N PHE A 118 19.65 16.74 52.89
CA PHE A 118 19.30 18.05 53.44
C PHE A 118 20.08 18.35 54.72
N ASP A 119 20.77 19.49 54.73
CA ASP A 119 21.30 20.02 55.98
C ASP A 119 20.17 20.58 56.89
N ALA A 120 20.51 20.82 58.16
CA ALA A 120 19.53 21.29 59.14
C ALA A 120 18.92 22.66 58.80
N GLU A 121 19.67 23.54 58.12
CA GLU A 121 19.20 24.88 57.73
C GLU A 121 18.23 24.80 56.55
N GLN A 122 18.52 23.95 55.56
CA GLN A 122 17.67 23.65 54.41
C GLN A 122 16.37 22.97 54.85
N ALA A 123 16.46 21.96 55.71
CA ALA A 123 15.29 21.29 56.26
C ALA A 123 14.38 22.27 57.03
N TYR A 124 14.98 23.16 57.84
CA TYR A 124 14.22 24.18 58.55
C TYR A 124 13.56 25.19 57.60
N SER A 125 14.29 25.63 56.57
CA SER A 125 13.77 26.57 55.57
C SER A 125 12.62 25.96 54.75
N ALA A 126 12.77 24.72 54.30
CA ALA A 126 11.73 23.98 53.59
C ALA A 126 10.48 23.79 54.47
N TRP A 127 10.66 23.47 55.75
CA TRP A 127 9.55 23.39 56.70
C TRP A 127 8.83 24.75 56.88
N GLN A 128 9.57 25.86 56.99
CA GLN A 128 8.97 27.19 57.06
C GLN A 128 8.15 27.51 55.81
N GLU A 129 8.67 27.17 54.64
CA GLU A 129 7.94 27.34 53.38
C GLU A 129 6.61 26.58 53.38
N PHE A 130 6.63 25.30 53.78
CA PHE A 130 5.42 24.48 53.92
C PHE A 130 4.46 25.00 54.98
N ARG A 131 4.95 25.56 56.08
CA ARG A 131 4.10 26.13 57.14
C ARG A 131 3.40 27.40 56.66
N ASP A 132 4.13 28.28 55.99
CA ASP A 132 3.66 29.61 55.65
C ASP A 132 2.78 29.60 54.37
N HIS A 133 3.07 28.72 53.41
CA HIS A 133 2.33 28.60 52.14
C HIS A 133 1.41 27.37 52.07
N GLY A 134 1.54 26.42 53.00
CA GLY A 134 0.88 25.12 52.92
C GLY A 134 1.51 24.21 51.87
N MET A 135 1.04 22.96 51.80
CA MET A 135 1.49 21.97 50.79
C MET A 135 0.77 22.11 49.44
N GLY A 136 -0.07 23.14 49.27
CA GLY A 136 -0.95 23.25 48.11
C GLY A 136 -2.01 22.14 48.03
N PRO A 137 -2.72 22.04 46.89
CA PRO A 137 -3.69 20.96 46.66
C PRO A 137 -2.96 19.62 46.51
N LYS A 138 -3.49 18.56 47.14
CA LYS A 138 -2.98 17.20 46.97
C LYS A 138 -2.99 16.82 45.50
N ARG A 139 -1.80 16.60 44.92
CA ARG A 139 -1.62 16.03 43.59
C ARG A 139 -1.15 14.59 43.73
N PRO A 140 -1.57 13.68 42.85
CA PRO A 140 -0.96 12.36 42.79
C PRO A 140 0.54 12.52 42.49
N ALA A 141 1.37 11.64 43.06
CA ALA A 141 2.80 11.65 42.81
C ALA A 141 3.11 11.54 41.30
N ASP A 142 4.21 12.14 40.86
CA ASP A 142 4.52 12.27 39.43
C ASP A 142 4.62 10.92 38.72
N TYR A 143 5.17 9.89 39.38
CA TYR A 143 5.22 8.54 38.83
C TYR A 143 3.83 7.95 38.57
N VAL A 144 2.82 8.28 39.40
CA VAL A 144 1.42 7.87 39.19
C VAL A 144 0.82 8.60 37.99
N GLN A 145 1.09 9.89 37.84
CA GLN A 145 0.62 10.67 36.70
C GLN A 145 1.23 10.15 35.38
N LEU A 146 2.53 9.88 35.37
CA LEU A 146 3.25 9.32 34.22
C LEU A 146 2.77 7.90 33.89
N ARG A 147 2.52 7.06 34.90
CA ARG A 147 1.95 5.71 34.71
C ARG A 147 0.57 5.79 34.06
N ASN A 148 -0.32 6.64 34.58
CA ASN A 148 -1.67 6.80 34.04
C ASN A 148 -1.63 7.35 32.61
N ALA A 149 -0.76 8.31 32.33
CA ALA A 149 -0.56 8.84 30.97
C ALA A 149 -0.03 7.76 30.02
N ALA A 150 0.95 6.96 30.45
CA ALA A 150 1.47 5.85 29.67
C ALA A 150 0.40 4.78 29.39
N GLU A 151 -0.44 4.46 30.37
CA GLU A 151 -1.58 3.53 30.20
C GLU A 151 -2.61 4.06 29.20
N GLN A 152 -2.97 5.34 29.29
CA GLN A 152 -3.87 5.98 28.32
C GLN A 152 -3.28 5.94 26.90
N LEU A 153 -2.01 6.27 26.75
CA LEU A 153 -1.32 6.20 25.45
C LEU A 153 -1.27 4.78 24.90
N ARG A 154 -0.97 3.78 25.74
CA ARG A 154 -1.00 2.37 25.34
C ARG A 154 -2.38 1.97 24.85
N MET A 155 -3.44 2.35 25.56
CA MET A 155 -4.81 2.10 25.14
C MET A 155 -5.11 2.74 23.78
N VAL A 156 -4.73 4.00 23.58
CA VAL A 156 -4.90 4.72 22.31
C VAL A 156 -4.15 4.03 21.17
N VAL A 157 -2.91 3.59 21.39
CA VAL A 157 -2.12 2.82 20.41
C VAL A 157 -2.84 1.52 20.07
N THR A 158 -3.26 0.74 21.07
CA THR A 158 -3.96 -0.54 20.86
C THR A 158 -5.24 -0.35 20.06
N VAL A 159 -6.08 0.62 20.42
CA VAL A 159 -7.33 0.93 19.69
C VAL A 159 -7.03 1.34 18.25
N SER A 160 -6.02 2.19 18.03
CA SER A 160 -5.63 2.65 16.69
C SER A 160 -5.14 1.49 15.82
N LEU A 161 -4.37 0.55 16.39
CA LEU A 161 -3.93 -0.66 15.68
C LEU A 161 -5.11 -1.58 15.31
N ILE A 162 -6.10 -1.73 16.19
CA ILE A 162 -7.33 -2.50 15.90
C ILE A 162 -8.10 -1.85 14.74
N ILE A 163 -8.31 -0.54 14.77
CA ILE A 163 -8.99 0.19 13.69
C ILE A 163 -8.22 0.02 12.38
N GLY A 164 -6.90 0.21 12.40
CA GLY A 164 -6.05 0.08 11.21
C GLY A 164 -6.08 -1.32 10.61
N THR A 165 -6.04 -2.36 11.45
CA THR A 165 -6.11 -3.76 10.99
C THR A 165 -7.48 -4.10 10.42
N VAL A 166 -8.58 -3.68 11.05
CA VAL A 166 -9.94 -3.89 10.51
C VAL A 166 -10.12 -3.20 9.16
N ALA A 167 -9.67 -1.93 9.04
CA ALA A 167 -9.75 -1.19 7.78
C ALA A 167 -8.91 -1.84 6.67
N LEU A 168 -7.70 -2.31 7.00
CA LEU A 168 -6.85 -3.02 6.04
C LEU A 168 -7.47 -4.33 5.56
N VAL A 169 -8.05 -5.13 6.48
CA VAL A 169 -8.76 -6.37 6.13
C VAL A 169 -9.95 -6.08 5.22
N ALA A 170 -10.74 -5.03 5.50
CA ALA A 170 -11.85 -4.61 4.65
C ALA A 170 -11.38 -4.19 3.24
N ALA A 171 -10.28 -3.45 3.16
CA ALA A 171 -9.67 -3.07 1.89
C ALA A 171 -9.23 -4.30 1.08
N VAL A 172 -8.54 -5.26 1.70
CA VAL A 172 -8.09 -6.51 1.03
C VAL A 172 -9.28 -7.37 0.60
N ALA A 173 -10.30 -7.51 1.45
CA ALA A 173 -11.52 -8.25 1.13
C ALA A 173 -12.23 -7.66 -0.09
N SER A 174 -12.26 -6.34 -0.23
CA SER A 174 -12.87 -5.67 -1.39
C SER A 174 -12.18 -6.05 -2.72
N ILE A 175 -10.86 -6.26 -2.70
CA ILE A 175 -10.10 -6.74 -3.87
C ILE A 175 -10.38 -8.22 -4.12
N ALA A 176 -10.44 -9.05 -3.08
CA ALA A 176 -10.72 -10.48 -3.23
C ALA A 176 -12.10 -10.73 -3.85
N MET A 177 -13.12 -9.97 -3.41
CA MET A 177 -14.47 -10.05 -3.97
C MET A 177 -14.56 -9.57 -5.43
N SER A 178 -13.71 -8.63 -5.85
CA SER A 178 -13.71 -8.16 -7.24
C SER A 178 -13.17 -9.22 -8.22
N ARG A 179 -12.22 -10.06 -7.76
CA ARG A 179 -11.68 -11.16 -8.57
C ARG A 179 -12.69 -12.29 -8.79
N GLY A 180 -13.49 -12.61 -7.77
CA GLY A 180 -14.46 -13.71 -7.82
C GLY A 180 -15.68 -13.45 -8.71
N SER A 181 -16.09 -12.20 -8.93
CA SER A 181 -17.22 -11.90 -9.81
C SER A 181 -16.89 -12.10 -11.29
N ASN A 182 -15.65 -11.85 -11.70
CA ASN A 182 -15.23 -11.97 -13.11
C ASN A 182 -15.15 -13.43 -13.58
N THR A 183 -14.97 -14.40 -12.68
CA THR A 183 -14.84 -15.83 -13.05
C THR A 183 -16.19 -16.50 -13.34
N LYS A 184 -17.30 -15.94 -12.85
CA LYS A 184 -18.65 -16.51 -13.08
C LYS A 184 -19.23 -16.11 -14.44
N ALA A 185 -18.79 -14.98 -15.01
CA ALA A 185 -19.32 -14.48 -16.29
C ALA A 185 -18.81 -15.25 -17.52
N THR A 186 -17.69 -15.98 -17.41
CA THR A 186 -17.09 -16.72 -18.54
C THR A 186 -17.53 -18.18 -18.68
N LYS A 187 -18.49 -18.65 -17.87
CA LYS A 187 -18.94 -20.06 -17.88
C LYS A 187 -20.32 -20.29 -18.50
N THR A 188 -20.92 -19.26 -19.07
CA THR A 188 -22.22 -19.33 -19.75
C THR A 188 -22.04 -18.97 -21.22
N GLU A 189 -21.36 -19.82 -21.97
CA GLU A 189 -21.40 -19.92 -23.44
C GLU A 189 -21.08 -21.36 -23.85
#